data_AF-A0A5C3DWI5-F1
#
_entry.id   AF-A0A5C3DWI5-F1
#
_cell.length_a   1.000
_cell.length_b   1.000
_cell.length_c   1.000
_cell.angle_alpha   90.00
_cell.angle_beta   90.00
_cell.angle_gamma   90.00
#
_symmetry.space_group_name_H-M   'P 1'
#
loop_
_entity.id
_entity.type
_entity.pdbx_description
1 polymer ?
#
loop_
_entity_poly.entity_id
_entity_poly.type
_entity_poly.pdbx_seq_one_letter_code
_entity_poly.pdbx_strand_id
1 'polypeptide(L)'
;MMSTDRPNAGMSALRVEVTPITSPVIPTQTHTVTISGHPTTVIAQSFADRIFITITQLNKFGVLYQAVTSSNPSSSAGDLAFEEPASTSSLPPPLPTTSVSKLVGTEPSPAHTALYQLYVTQIASIVKHSQGGQDARPLIVSLALKSSAQEGQKHTPAYGEDDDEDESLLMTSPEERERFIAIMEAVQRCRVW
;
A
#
# COMPACT_ATOMS: atom_id res chain seq x y z
N MET A 1 30.43 41.13 -61.72
CA MET A 1 29.27 40.49 -61.06
C MET A 1 29.59 39.02 -60.88
N MET A 2 30.04 38.61 -59.69
CA MET A 2 30.24 37.20 -59.34
C MET A 2 29.41 36.95 -58.08
N SER A 3 28.35 36.17 -58.23
CA SER A 3 27.45 35.79 -57.14
C SER A 3 27.97 34.49 -56.53
N THR A 4 28.36 34.52 -55.27
CA THR A 4 28.74 33.33 -54.51
C THR A 4 27.51 32.78 -53.79
N ASP A 5 26.93 31.73 -54.36
CA ASP A 5 25.87 30.96 -53.72
C ASP A 5 26.48 30.01 -52.69
N ARG A 6 26.06 30.14 -51.42
CA ARG A 6 26.40 29.19 -50.34
C ARG A 6 25.19 28.27 -50.13
N PRO A 7 25.34 26.93 -50.18
CA PRO A 7 24.25 26.05 -49.82
C PRO A 7 24.05 26.10 -48.30
N ASN A 8 22.88 26.57 -47.88
CA ASN A 8 22.44 26.59 -46.50
C ASN A 8 22.14 25.14 -46.09
N ALA A 9 23.06 24.52 -45.35
CA ALA A 9 22.86 23.21 -44.75
C ALA A 9 21.81 23.33 -43.64
N GLY A 10 20.54 23.15 -44.02
CA GLY A 10 19.42 23.08 -43.10
C GLY A 10 19.62 21.91 -42.14
N MET A 11 19.84 22.22 -40.87
CA MET A 11 19.76 21.24 -39.79
C MET A 11 18.31 20.75 -39.76
N SER A 12 18.07 19.52 -40.24
CA SER A 12 16.76 18.88 -40.13
C SER A 12 16.37 18.80 -38.66
N ALA A 13 15.40 19.61 -38.27
CA ALA A 13 14.79 19.56 -36.95
C ALA A 13 14.19 18.16 -36.75
N LEU A 14 14.58 17.48 -35.66
CA LEU A 14 13.95 16.23 -35.24
C LEU A 14 12.44 16.48 -35.09
N ARG A 15 11.64 15.86 -35.96
CA ARG A 15 10.18 15.83 -35.80
C ARG A 15 9.86 14.78 -34.75
N VAL A 16 9.47 15.23 -33.56
CA VAL A 16 8.92 14.38 -32.50
C VAL A 16 7.41 14.32 -32.71
N GLU A 17 6.91 13.15 -33.09
CA GLU A 17 5.48 12.88 -33.19
C GLU A 17 5.02 12.24 -31.86
N VAL A 18 4.15 12.94 -31.13
CA VAL A 18 3.61 12.47 -29.85
C VAL A 18 2.22 11.91 -30.11
N THR A 19 2.09 10.59 -30.09
CA THR A 19 0.78 9.93 -30.18
C THR A 19 0.17 9.80 -28.79
N PRO A 20 -0.97 10.45 -28.50
CA PRO A 20 -1.65 10.31 -27.22
C PRO A 20 -2.19 8.87 -27.08
N ILE A 21 -1.93 8.27 -25.92
CA ILE A 21 -2.44 6.95 -25.54
C ILE A 21 -3.88 7.10 -25.06
N THR A 22 -4.78 6.29 -25.60
CA THR A 22 -6.24 6.37 -25.34
C THR A 22 -6.68 5.70 -24.05
N SER A 23 -5.84 4.87 -23.44
CA SER A 23 -6.08 4.21 -22.16
C SER A 23 -4.82 4.27 -21.27
N PRO A 24 -4.99 4.27 -19.93
CA PRO A 24 -3.85 4.24 -19.03
C PRO A 24 -3.06 2.95 -19.25
N VAL A 25 -1.75 3.11 -19.49
CA VAL A 25 -0.82 2.00 -19.74
C VAL A 25 -0.74 1.04 -18.54
N ILE A 26 -0.99 1.56 -17.33
CA ILE A 26 -0.96 0.80 -16.08
C ILE A 26 -2.31 0.98 -15.38
N PRO A 27 -3.09 -0.09 -15.17
CA PRO A 27 -4.29 -0.04 -14.35
C PRO A 27 -3.96 0.54 -12.97
N THR A 28 -4.52 1.72 -12.69
CA THR A 28 -4.22 2.52 -11.50
C THR A 28 -5.52 3.03 -10.89
N GLN A 29 -5.66 2.90 -9.58
CA GLN A 29 -6.76 3.46 -8.82
C GLN A 29 -6.21 4.19 -7.61
N THR A 30 -6.86 5.29 -7.25
CA THR A 30 -6.46 6.12 -6.12
C THR A 30 -7.69 6.47 -5.31
N HIS A 31 -7.56 6.38 -3.99
CA HIS A 31 -8.59 6.78 -3.05
C HIS A 31 -7.94 7.58 -1.92
N THR A 32 -8.50 8.76 -1.65
CA THR A 32 -8.08 9.61 -0.53
C THR A 32 -9.22 9.73 0.45
N VAL A 33 -8.94 9.41 1.72
CA VAL A 33 -9.91 9.44 2.81
C VAL A 33 -9.22 9.86 4.10
N THR A 34 -9.93 10.57 4.97
CA THR A 34 -9.40 10.95 6.30
C THR A 34 -9.53 9.77 7.25
N ILE A 35 -8.42 9.28 7.81
CA ILE A 35 -8.37 8.18 8.78
C ILE A 35 -7.66 8.68 10.03
N SER A 36 -8.31 8.56 11.19
CA SER A 36 -7.78 9.06 12.47
C SER A 36 -7.36 10.55 12.44
N GLY A 37 -8.10 11.37 11.68
CA GLY A 37 -7.80 12.81 11.51
C GLY A 37 -6.71 13.12 10.47
N HIS A 38 -6.10 12.11 9.83
CA HIS A 38 -5.07 12.31 8.82
C HIS A 38 -5.58 12.01 7.40
N PRO A 39 -5.38 12.93 6.44
CA PRO A 39 -5.59 12.62 5.03
C PRO A 39 -4.71 11.43 4.61
N THR A 40 -5.35 10.32 4.31
CA THR A 40 -4.70 9.07 3.92
C THR A 40 -4.98 8.81 2.45
N THR A 41 -3.92 8.67 1.65
CA THR A 41 -4.03 8.34 0.24
C THR A 41 -3.58 6.91 0.00
N VAL A 42 -4.45 6.13 -0.63
CA VAL A 42 -4.19 4.77 -1.11
C VAL A 42 -4.09 4.81 -2.63
N ILE A 43 -3.00 4.29 -3.18
CA ILE A 43 -2.79 4.16 -4.62
C ILE A 43 -2.47 2.70 -4.90
N ALA A 44 -3.22 2.07 -5.78
CA ALA A 44 -2.95 0.70 -6.22
C ALA A 44 -2.66 0.70 -7.72
N GLN A 45 -1.60 -0.01 -8.11
CA GLN A 45 -1.16 -0.14 -9.49
C GLN A 45 -0.88 -1.61 -9.82
N SER A 46 -1.41 -2.07 -10.94
CA SER A 46 -1.28 -3.44 -11.42
C SER A 46 -0.25 -3.50 -12.53
N PHE A 47 0.95 -4.02 -12.23
CA PHE A 47 1.99 -4.28 -13.24
C PHE A 47 1.90 -5.73 -13.72
N ALA A 48 2.57 -6.02 -14.84
CA ALA A 48 2.60 -7.38 -15.39
C ALA A 48 3.20 -8.41 -14.42
N ASP A 49 4.19 -8.01 -13.62
CA ASP A 49 4.95 -8.89 -12.73
C ASP A 49 4.66 -8.70 -11.24
N ARG A 50 3.95 -7.64 -10.84
CA ARG A 50 3.67 -7.31 -9.43
C ARG A 50 2.47 -6.39 -9.27
N ILE A 51 1.94 -6.30 -8.07
CA ILE A 51 0.98 -5.27 -7.69
C ILE A 51 1.67 -4.31 -6.72
N PHE A 52 1.56 -3.01 -6.95
CA PHE A 52 2.13 -2.00 -6.08
C PHE A 52 1.02 -1.22 -5.37
N ILE A 53 1.03 -1.22 -4.04
CA ILE A 53 0.06 -0.52 -3.21
C ILE A 53 0.82 0.46 -2.32
N THR A 54 0.49 1.75 -2.42
CA THR A 54 1.04 2.81 -1.58
C THR A 54 -0.04 3.33 -0.67
N ILE A 55 0.23 3.38 0.64
CA ILE A 55 -0.64 3.95 1.67
C ILE A 55 0.16 5.01 2.42
N THR A 56 -0.24 6.27 2.29
CA THR A 56 0.51 7.38 2.86
C THR A 56 -0.37 8.44 3.51
N GLN A 57 0.05 8.90 4.68
CA GLN A 57 -0.49 10.05 5.41
C GLN A 57 0.47 11.25 5.42
N LEU A 58 1.68 11.06 4.89
CA LEU A 58 2.79 12.01 5.02
C LEU A 58 3.27 12.56 3.67
N ASN A 59 2.59 12.23 2.57
CA ASN A 59 3.07 12.47 1.20
C ASN A 59 4.50 11.91 0.98
N LYS A 60 4.80 10.81 1.67
CA LYS A 60 6.07 10.06 1.62
C LYS A 60 5.79 8.58 1.36
N PHE A 61 6.78 7.85 0.88
CA PHE A 61 6.67 6.39 0.69
C PHE A 61 6.88 5.57 1.98
N GLY A 62 7.53 6.15 2.99
CA GLY A 62 7.76 5.46 4.28
C GLY A 62 8.55 4.16 4.12
N VAL A 63 8.02 3.06 4.64
CA VAL A 63 8.65 1.74 4.61
C VAL A 63 8.03 0.90 3.49
N LEU A 64 8.87 0.24 2.69
CA LEU A 64 8.44 -0.66 1.63
C LEU A 64 8.63 -2.12 2.04
N TYR A 65 7.59 -2.92 1.86
CA TYR A 65 7.60 -4.36 2.03
C TYR A 65 7.26 -5.07 0.74
N GLN A 66 7.79 -6.26 0.58
CA GLN A 66 7.34 -7.25 -0.38
C GLN A 66 6.57 -8.34 0.36
N ALA A 67 5.37 -8.66 -0.13
CA ALA A 67 4.60 -9.81 0.29
C ALA A 67 4.51 -10.83 -0.85
N VAL A 68 4.90 -12.07 -0.55
CA VAL A 68 4.76 -13.21 -1.46
C VAL A 68 3.92 -14.27 -0.76
N THR A 69 2.77 -14.58 -1.34
CA THR A 69 1.87 -15.62 -0.84
C THR A 69 1.87 -16.77 -1.82
N SER A 70 2.31 -17.95 -1.38
CA SER A 70 2.27 -19.15 -2.22
C SER A 70 0.84 -19.68 -2.35
N SER A 71 0.51 -20.12 -3.56
CA SER A 71 -0.72 -20.86 -3.86
C SER A 71 -0.61 -22.25 -3.24
N ASN A 72 -1.18 -22.44 -2.05
CA ASN A 72 -1.22 -23.76 -1.42
C ASN A 72 -2.31 -24.59 -2.13
N PRO A 73 -2.02 -25.80 -2.65
CA PRO A 73 -3.01 -26.63 -3.36
C PRO A 73 -4.18 -27.10 -2.47
N SER A 74 -4.13 -26.86 -1.16
CA SER A 74 -5.17 -27.24 -0.20
C SER A 74 -6.16 -26.12 0.17
N SER A 75 -6.03 -24.92 -0.43
CA SER A 75 -6.98 -23.82 -0.19
C SER A 75 -8.24 -23.87 -1.07
N SER A 76 -8.50 -25.01 -1.72
CA SER A 76 -9.86 -25.40 -2.10
C SER A 76 -10.65 -25.84 -0.87
N ALA A 77 -10.77 -24.98 0.15
CA ALA A 77 -12.03 -24.90 0.86
C ALA A 77 -12.93 -24.13 -0.12
N GLY A 78 -13.59 -24.79 -1.07
CA GLY A 78 -14.65 -25.71 -0.70
C GLY A 78 -15.70 -24.83 -0.05
N ASP A 79 -16.62 -24.40 -0.88
CA ASP A 79 -17.88 -23.69 -0.62
C ASP A 79 -18.61 -24.25 0.61
N LEU A 80 -18.07 -23.99 1.81
CA LEU A 80 -18.77 -24.17 3.06
C LEU A 80 -19.31 -22.80 3.41
N ALA A 81 -20.47 -22.51 2.82
CA ALA A 81 -21.38 -21.48 3.25
C ALA A 81 -21.72 -21.69 4.73
N PHE A 82 -20.88 -21.18 5.62
CA PHE A 82 -21.34 -20.75 6.92
C PHE A 82 -22.09 -19.43 6.67
N GLU A 83 -23.43 -19.51 6.68
CA GLU A 83 -24.29 -18.35 6.88
C GLU A 83 -23.94 -17.75 8.25
N GLU A 84 -22.98 -16.82 8.28
CA GLU A 84 -22.77 -15.91 9.40
C GLU A 84 -23.60 -14.64 9.16
N PRO A 85 -24.30 -14.12 10.18
CA PRO A 85 -25.22 -13.01 10.01
C PRO A 85 -24.46 -11.75 9.62
N ALA A 86 -24.93 -11.09 8.57
CA ALA A 86 -24.39 -9.86 8.01
C ALA A 86 -24.23 -8.77 9.09
N SER A 87 -23.00 -8.54 9.54
CA SER A 87 -22.62 -7.30 10.21
C SER A 87 -21.11 -7.03 10.14
N THR A 88 -20.78 -5.88 9.54
CA THR A 88 -19.50 -5.12 9.61
C THR A 88 -18.28 -5.70 8.88
N SER A 89 -17.96 -5.15 7.70
CA SER A 89 -16.69 -5.27 6.95
C SER A 89 -15.99 -6.65 7.01
N SER A 90 -16.40 -7.59 6.15
CA SER A 90 -15.77 -8.92 6.07
C SER A 90 -14.38 -8.85 5.42
N LEU A 91 -13.36 -8.61 6.25
CA LEU A 91 -11.96 -8.79 5.84
C LEU A 91 -11.68 -10.29 5.68
N PRO A 92 -10.97 -10.72 4.61
CA PRO A 92 -10.64 -12.13 4.44
C PRO A 92 -9.66 -12.61 5.52
N PRO A 93 -9.67 -13.90 5.88
CA PRO A 93 -8.73 -14.43 6.85
C PRO A 93 -7.28 -14.26 6.36
N PRO A 94 -6.31 -13.94 7.23
CA PRO A 94 -4.91 -13.82 6.84
C PRO A 94 -4.38 -15.17 6.32
N LEU A 95 -3.57 -15.13 5.27
CA LEU A 95 -3.03 -16.32 4.62
C LEU A 95 -1.72 -16.74 5.29
N PRO A 96 -1.64 -17.93 5.92
CA PRO A 96 -0.45 -18.36 6.66
C PRO A 96 0.77 -18.60 5.77
N THR A 97 0.57 -18.73 4.46
CA THR A 97 1.65 -18.88 3.46
C THR A 97 2.23 -17.55 2.98
N THR A 98 1.79 -16.42 3.54
CA THR A 98 2.31 -15.10 3.20
C THR A 98 3.65 -14.86 3.89
N SER A 99 4.68 -14.68 3.09
CA SER A 99 5.99 -14.22 3.54
C SER A 99 6.14 -12.73 3.28
N VAL A 100 6.55 -11.96 4.30
CA VAL A 100 6.75 -10.51 4.23
C VAL A 100 8.23 -10.20 4.42
N SER A 101 8.81 -9.44 3.49
CA SER A 101 10.21 -9.00 3.54
C SER A 101 10.29 -7.48 3.39
N LYS A 102 11.03 -6.82 4.28
CA LYS A 102 11.28 -5.37 4.17
C LYS A 102 12.30 -5.11 3.06
N LEU A 103 11.98 -4.18 2.17
CA LEU A 103 12.85 -3.76 1.06
C LEU A 103 13.63 -2.49 1.39
N VAL A 104 12.94 -1.46 1.91
CA VAL A 104 13.56 -0.17 2.21
C VAL A 104 12.82 0.56 3.32
N GLY A 105 13.52 1.50 3.96
CA GLY A 105 12.96 2.38 4.98
C GLY A 105 13.13 1.82 6.39
N THR A 106 12.76 2.65 7.36
CA THR A 106 12.82 2.35 8.78
C THR A 106 11.46 2.71 9.38
N GLU A 107 10.91 1.77 10.13
CA GLU A 107 9.69 1.93 10.90
C GLU A 107 9.87 3.03 11.96
N PRO A 108 8.81 3.75 12.35
CA PRO A 108 8.91 4.82 13.35
C PRO A 108 9.52 4.36 14.69
N SER A 109 9.25 3.11 15.07
CA SER A 109 9.82 2.46 16.25
C SER A 109 9.88 0.94 16.06
N PRO A 110 10.61 0.20 16.92
CA PRO A 110 10.64 -1.27 16.87
C PRO A 110 9.25 -1.91 16.97
N ALA A 111 8.35 -1.40 17.83
CA ALA A 111 6.99 -1.93 17.98
C ALA A 111 6.14 -1.83 16.71
N HIS A 112 6.39 -0.82 15.87
CA HIS A 112 5.69 -0.65 14.58
C HIS A 112 6.05 -1.74 13.56
N THR A 113 7.14 -2.49 13.75
CA THR A 113 7.55 -3.55 12.82
C THR A 113 6.49 -4.65 12.72
N ALA A 114 6.02 -5.16 13.86
CA ALA A 114 5.01 -6.21 13.90
C ALA A 114 3.66 -5.71 13.36
N LEU A 115 3.29 -4.48 13.71
CA LEU A 115 2.08 -3.83 13.21
C LEU A 115 2.12 -3.69 11.68
N TYR A 116 3.20 -3.16 11.11
CA TYR A 116 3.31 -3.00 9.66
C TYR A 116 3.30 -4.34 8.92
N GLN A 117 3.93 -5.37 9.49
CA GLN A 117 3.81 -6.74 8.95
C GLN A 117 2.37 -7.25 8.95
N LEU A 118 1.58 -6.95 9.99
CA LEU A 118 0.15 -7.28 10.04
C LEU A 118 -0.63 -6.56 8.93
N TYR A 119 -0.43 -5.25 8.75
CA TYR A 119 -1.03 -4.50 7.65
C TYR A 119 -0.72 -5.14 6.30
N VAL A 120 0.55 -5.42 6.02
CA VAL A 120 0.99 -5.97 4.75
C VAL A 120 0.41 -7.38 4.52
N THR A 121 0.37 -8.21 5.54
CA THR A 121 -0.19 -9.57 5.46
C THR A 121 -1.69 -9.53 5.16
N GLN A 122 -2.42 -8.61 5.80
CA GLN A 122 -3.84 -8.46 5.56
C GLN A 122 -4.13 -7.92 4.15
N ILE A 123 -3.34 -6.95 3.68
CA ILE A 123 -3.43 -6.43 2.30
C ILE A 123 -3.19 -7.57 1.29
N ALA A 124 -2.17 -8.39 1.53
CA ALA A 124 -1.90 -9.56 0.68
C ALA A 124 -3.09 -10.52 0.66
N SER A 125 -3.75 -10.74 1.80
CA SER A 125 -4.96 -11.56 1.88
C SER A 125 -6.11 -10.97 1.04
N ILE A 126 -6.36 -9.66 1.13
CA ILE A 126 -7.39 -8.97 0.33
C ILE A 126 -7.17 -9.18 -1.17
N VAL A 127 -5.93 -8.98 -1.63
CA VAL A 127 -5.59 -9.13 -3.04
C VAL A 127 -5.76 -10.59 -3.49
N LYS A 128 -5.19 -11.55 -2.77
CA LYS A 128 -5.25 -12.98 -3.15
C LYS A 128 -6.67 -13.54 -3.16
N HIS A 129 -7.49 -13.24 -2.15
CA HIS A 129 -8.86 -13.76 -2.05
C HIS A 129 -9.77 -13.22 -3.15
N SER A 130 -9.60 -11.95 -3.52
CA SER A 130 -10.43 -11.34 -4.56
C SER A 130 -10.23 -11.96 -5.96
N GLN A 131 -9.13 -12.69 -6.16
CA GLN A 131 -8.74 -13.36 -7.41
C GLN A 131 -8.91 -14.89 -7.33
N GLY A 132 -9.63 -15.40 -6.33
CA GLY A 132 -9.80 -16.84 -6.14
C GLY A 132 -8.47 -17.60 -5.98
N GLY A 133 -7.43 -16.93 -5.48
CA GLY A 133 -6.09 -17.50 -5.30
C GLY A 133 -5.28 -17.72 -6.58
N GLN A 134 -5.75 -17.27 -7.74
CA GLN A 134 -5.05 -17.51 -9.03
C GLN A 134 -3.94 -16.52 -9.35
N ASP A 135 -4.03 -15.29 -8.83
CA ASP A 135 -2.98 -14.31 -9.05
C ASP A 135 -1.76 -14.68 -8.20
N ALA A 136 -0.65 -15.06 -8.84
CA ALA A 136 0.61 -15.43 -8.18
C ALA A 136 1.57 -14.24 -7.99
N ARG A 137 1.22 -13.04 -8.51
CA ARG A 137 2.13 -11.89 -8.48
C ARG A 137 2.49 -11.51 -7.03
N PRO A 138 3.76 -11.17 -6.77
CA PRO A 138 4.16 -10.54 -5.51
C PRO A 138 3.50 -9.18 -5.36
N LEU A 139 3.24 -8.80 -4.11
CA LEU A 139 2.79 -7.46 -3.76
C LEU A 139 3.97 -6.66 -3.23
N ILE A 140 4.06 -5.41 -3.65
CA ILE A 140 4.90 -4.41 -3.03
C ILE A 140 3.97 -3.43 -2.31
N VAL A 141 4.19 -3.23 -1.01
CA VAL A 141 3.37 -2.35 -0.18
C VAL A 141 4.26 -1.27 0.43
N SER A 142 3.91 -0.01 0.18
CA SER A 142 4.54 1.16 0.77
C SER A 142 3.63 1.71 1.88
N LEU A 143 4.15 1.83 3.09
CA LEU A 143 3.43 2.32 4.27
C LEU A 143 4.13 3.54 4.85
N ALA A 144 3.40 4.66 4.89
CA ALA A 144 3.83 5.89 5.54
C ALA A 144 2.71 6.44 6.42
N LEU A 145 2.49 5.80 7.56
CA LEU A 145 1.47 6.16 8.54
C LEU A 145 2.09 7.00 9.65
N LYS A 146 1.33 7.97 10.17
CA LYS A 146 1.72 8.71 11.38
C LYS A 146 1.63 7.79 12.61
N SER A 147 2.48 8.01 13.60
CA SER A 147 2.30 7.37 14.90
C SER A 147 1.07 7.95 15.59
N SER A 148 0.17 7.09 16.06
CA SER A 148 -1.00 7.47 16.86
C SER A 148 -0.61 8.04 18.23
N ALA A 149 0.56 7.65 18.76
CA ALA A 149 1.07 8.14 20.05
C ALA A 149 1.52 9.61 20.01
N GLN A 150 1.94 10.13 18.85
CA GLN A 150 2.58 11.44 18.77
C GLN A 150 1.63 12.65 18.80
N GLU A 151 0.31 12.47 18.62
CA GLU A 151 -0.62 13.61 18.59
C GLU A 151 -1.32 13.90 19.93
N GLY A 152 -1.13 13.03 20.94
CA GLY A 152 -1.65 13.24 22.30
C GLY A 152 -0.80 14.13 23.20
N GLN A 153 0.50 14.31 22.91
CA GLN A 153 1.41 15.06 23.79
C GLN A 153 1.84 16.41 23.18
N LYS A 154 0.98 17.42 23.32
CA LYS A 154 1.46 18.81 23.45
C LYS A 154 1.85 19.05 24.91
N HIS A 155 3.15 19.20 25.16
CA HIS A 155 3.79 19.78 26.36
C HIS A 155 3.67 19.02 27.71
N THR A 156 4.77 18.39 28.14
CA THR A 156 5.63 18.87 29.25
C THR A 156 6.95 18.09 29.24
N PRO A 157 8.14 18.71 29.31
CA PRO A 157 9.39 17.98 29.50
C PRO A 157 9.52 17.65 30.99
N ALA A 158 8.94 16.54 31.41
CA ALA A 158 9.20 15.96 32.72
C ALA A 158 10.12 14.75 32.53
N TYR A 159 11.27 14.80 33.20
CA TYR A 159 12.24 13.72 33.27
C TYR A 159 11.60 12.44 33.83
N GLY A 160 11.89 11.29 33.21
CA GLY A 160 11.74 9.97 33.85
C GLY A 160 11.07 8.93 32.96
N GLU A 161 11.87 7.94 32.56
CA GLU A 161 11.52 6.52 32.36
C GLU A 161 10.02 6.19 32.33
N ASP A 162 9.44 5.96 31.13
CA ASP A 162 8.24 5.12 30.89
C ASP A 162 7.87 5.03 29.38
N ASP A 163 8.84 5.14 28.46
CA ASP A 163 8.56 5.11 26.99
C ASP A 163 8.29 3.68 26.45
N ASP A 164 8.59 2.64 27.25
CA ASP A 164 8.48 1.23 26.83
C ASP A 164 7.08 0.61 27.07
N GLU A 165 6.27 1.17 27.98
CA GLU A 165 4.94 0.60 28.29
C GLU A 165 3.88 0.95 27.24
N ASP A 166 3.95 2.17 26.67
CA ASP A 166 3.00 2.64 25.65
C ASP A 166 3.15 1.90 24.31
N GLU A 167 4.35 1.41 23.98
CA GLU A 167 4.62 0.64 22.76
C GLU A 167 3.94 -0.74 22.75
N SER A 168 3.77 -1.37 23.92
CA SER A 168 3.14 -2.69 24.08
C SER A 168 1.64 -2.67 23.77
N LEU A 169 0.98 -1.53 24.02
CA LEU A 169 -0.45 -1.35 23.79
C LEU A 169 -0.80 -0.92 22.35
N LEU A 170 0.20 -0.61 21.52
CA LEU A 170 -0.01 -0.10 20.16
C LEU A 170 -0.92 -1.02 19.32
N MET A 171 -0.66 -2.34 19.33
CA MET A 171 -1.42 -3.32 18.54
C MET A 171 -2.82 -3.61 19.09
N THR A 172 -3.07 -3.32 20.36
CA THR A 172 -4.34 -3.58 21.04
C THR A 172 -5.19 -2.32 21.21
N SER A 173 -4.62 -1.15 20.90
CA SER A 173 -5.33 0.12 21.01
C SER A 173 -6.56 0.18 20.09
N PRO A 174 -7.70 0.67 20.59
CA PRO A 174 -8.92 0.78 19.79
C PRO A 174 -8.74 1.73 18.60
N GLU A 175 -7.93 2.78 18.75
CA GLU A 175 -7.61 3.73 17.69
C GLU A 175 -6.85 3.05 16.54
N GLU A 176 -5.87 2.18 16.86
CA GLU A 176 -5.14 1.42 15.84
C GLU A 176 -6.06 0.44 15.12
N ARG A 177 -6.96 -0.20 15.86
CA ARG A 177 -7.93 -1.13 15.27
C ARG A 177 -8.87 -0.42 14.29
N GLU A 178 -9.40 0.74 14.66
CA GLU A 178 -10.25 1.55 13.77
C GLU A 178 -9.48 1.98 12.52
N ARG A 179 -8.24 2.46 12.70
CA ARG A 179 -7.34 2.82 11.61
C ARG A 179 -7.08 1.65 10.67
N PHE A 180 -6.80 0.47 11.23
CA PHE A 180 -6.55 -0.75 10.48
C PHE A 180 -7.73 -1.10 9.58
N ILE A 181 -8.95 -1.14 10.14
CA ILE A 181 -10.17 -1.44 9.38
C ILE A 181 -10.38 -0.41 8.26
N ALA A 182 -10.28 0.88 8.58
CA ALA A 182 -10.47 1.94 7.59
C ALA A 182 -9.45 1.86 6.43
N ILE A 183 -8.18 1.53 6.73
CA ILE A 183 -7.16 1.32 5.70
C ILE A 183 -7.50 0.10 4.83
N MET A 184 -7.92 -1.02 5.43
CA MET A 184 -8.28 -2.21 4.66
C MET A 184 -9.47 -1.97 3.74
N GLU A 185 -10.50 -1.24 4.19
CA GLU A 185 -11.61 -0.83 3.33
C GLU A 185 -11.15 0.11 2.19
N ALA A 186 -10.26 1.07 2.48
CA ALA A 186 -9.71 1.96 1.48
C ALA A 186 -8.91 1.19 0.41
N VAL A 187 -8.18 0.15 0.81
CA VAL A 187 -7.48 -0.76 -0.11
C VAL A 187 -8.47 -1.55 -0.97
N GLN A 188 -9.55 -2.08 -0.40
CA GLN A 188 -10.60 -2.77 -1.17
C GLN A 188 -11.24 -1.86 -2.22
N ARG A 189 -11.41 -0.55 -1.91
CA ARG A 189 -11.90 0.46 -2.87
C ARG A 189 -10.91 0.76 -4.00
N CYS A 190 -9.62 0.42 -3.85
CA CYS A 190 -8.57 0.65 -4.86
C CYS A 190 -8.25 -0.60 -5.70
N ARG A 191 -9.20 -1.50 -5.90
CA ARG A 191 -8.96 -2.74 -6.63
C ARG A 191 -8.63 -2.49 -8.12
N VAL A 192 -7.39 -2.82 -8.50
CA VAL A 192 -6.89 -2.80 -9.90
C VAL A 192 -6.30 -4.12 -10.37
N TRP A 193 -6.33 -5.12 -9.50
CA TRP A 193 -5.85 -6.46 -9.76
C TRP A 193 -7.00 -7.35 -10.19
#